data_AF-A0A7L0W8K6-F1
#
_entry.id   AF-A0A7L0W8K6-F1
#
_cell.length_a   1.000
_cell.length_b   1.000
_cell.length_c   1.000
_cell.angle_alpha   90.00
_cell.angle_beta   90.00
_cell.angle_gamma   90.00
#
_symmetry.space_group_name_H-M   'P 1'
#
loop_
_entity.id
_entity.type
_entity.pdbx_description
1 polymer ?
#
loop_
_entity_poly.entity_id
_entity_poly.type
_entity_poly.pdbx_seq_one_letter_code
_entity_poly.pdbx_strand_id
1 'polypeptide(L)'
;MDWDQFDLNPKVIAALKKADIKSIKEVLNLSGADLQRLMKLSSADIECLLKTVSRMLRKNCMLTALQLYQDRDHVSSQHQKLSLGCPVLDSLLRGGIPLVGITELAGESSAGKTQIGLQLCLCVQYPYKYGGLESGAVYICTEDVFPSKRLQQLIDQQHKLRADVPPEVVQKIRFGNSIFVEHAADL
;
A
#
# COMPACT_ATOMS: atom_id res chain seq x y z
N MET A 1 8.38 21.70 -1.23
CA MET A 1 9.56 21.20 -1.95
C MET A 1 10.14 22.37 -2.71
N ASP A 2 11.47 22.52 -2.72
CA ASP A 2 12.11 23.62 -3.45
C ASP A 2 12.31 23.19 -4.91
N TRP A 3 11.42 23.65 -5.79
CA TRP A 3 11.47 23.30 -7.21
C TRP A 3 12.63 23.95 -7.95
N ASP A 4 13.27 24.96 -7.35
CA ASP A 4 14.38 25.70 -7.96
C ASP A 4 15.69 24.88 -7.98
N GLN A 5 15.73 23.76 -7.24
CA GLN A 5 16.84 22.81 -7.23
C GLN A 5 16.81 21.84 -8.43
N PHE A 6 15.76 21.90 -9.24
CA PHE A 6 15.56 21.00 -10.37
C PHE A 6 15.88 21.68 -11.68
N ASP A 7 16.50 20.93 -12.60
CA ASP A 7 16.79 21.36 -13.96
C ASP A 7 15.49 21.41 -14.80
N LEU A 8 14.65 22.40 -14.48
CA LEU A 8 13.35 22.65 -15.09
C LEU A 8 13.33 24.07 -15.66
N ASN A 9 12.58 24.25 -16.75
CA ASN A 9 12.39 25.58 -17.32
C ASN A 9 11.71 26.51 -16.28
N PRO A 10 12.19 27.75 -16.08
CA PRO A 10 11.60 28.70 -15.12
C PRO A 10 10.08 28.91 -15.29
N LYS A 11 9.58 28.83 -16.53
CA LYS A 11 8.15 28.89 -16.84
C LYS A 11 7.37 27.73 -16.19
N VAL A 12 7.94 26.52 -16.22
CA VAL A 12 7.34 25.31 -15.62
C VAL A 12 7.38 25.40 -14.10
N ILE A 13 8.48 25.88 -13.52
CA ILE A 13 8.60 26.09 -12.07
C ILE A 13 7.57 27.11 -11.57
N ALA A 14 7.40 28.23 -12.29
CA ALA A 14 6.38 29.21 -11.95
C ALA A 14 4.95 28.63 -12.04
N ALA A 15 4.70 27.77 -13.03
CA ALA A 15 3.41 27.08 -13.17
C ALA A 15 3.16 26.05 -12.05
N LEU A 16 4.19 25.32 -11.60
CA LEU A 16 4.10 24.40 -10.45
C LEU A 16 3.76 25.16 -9.16
N LYS A 17 4.48 26.26 -8.91
CA LYS A 17 4.23 27.15 -7.75
C LYS A 17 2.82 27.75 -7.80
N LYS A 18 2.35 28.14 -8.99
CA LYS A 18 0.99 28.69 -9.19
C LYS A 18 -0.11 27.64 -9.01
N ALA A 19 0.15 26.38 -9.40
CA ALA A 19 -0.78 25.26 -9.25
C ALA A 19 -0.79 24.66 -7.83
N ASP A 20 -0.04 25.24 -6.88
CA ASP A 20 0.16 24.76 -5.51
C ASP A 20 0.66 23.31 -5.42
N ILE A 21 1.39 22.84 -6.43
CA ILE A 21 1.96 21.49 -6.45
C ILE A 21 3.22 21.48 -5.58
N LYS A 22 3.15 20.77 -4.44
CA LYS A 22 4.16 20.80 -3.38
C LYS A 22 5.09 19.61 -3.40
N SER A 23 4.76 18.55 -4.14
CA SER A 23 5.53 17.31 -4.15
C SER A 23 5.64 16.67 -5.54
N ILE A 24 6.72 15.92 -5.76
CA ILE A 24 6.89 15.05 -6.93
C ILE A 24 5.74 14.03 -7.05
N LYS A 25 5.24 13.52 -5.91
CA LYS A 25 4.14 12.55 -5.89
C LYS A 25 2.86 13.13 -6.48
N GLU A 26 2.53 14.39 -6.20
CA GLU A 26 1.38 15.07 -6.79
C GLU A 26 1.49 15.18 -8.31
N VAL A 27 2.70 15.47 -8.83
CA VAL A 27 2.93 15.50 -10.29
C VAL A 27 2.66 14.12 -10.90
N LEU A 28 3.15 13.05 -10.28
CA LEU A 28 2.97 11.69 -10.81
C LEU A 28 1.56 11.11 -10.64
N ASN A 29 0.78 11.63 -9.69
CA ASN A 29 -0.60 11.20 -9.48
C ASN A 29 -1.57 11.80 -10.52
N LEU A 30 -1.14 12.80 -11.29
CA LEU A 30 -1.95 13.46 -12.30
C LEU A 30 -1.59 12.93 -13.69
N SER A 31 -2.61 12.79 -14.55
CA SER A 31 -2.37 12.47 -15.96
C SER A 31 -1.70 13.65 -16.66
N GLY A 32 -1.00 13.37 -17.77
CA GLY A 32 -0.41 14.44 -18.59
C GLY A 32 -1.44 15.47 -19.07
N ALA A 33 -2.68 15.04 -19.35
CA ALA A 33 -3.76 15.93 -19.75
C ALA A 33 -4.24 16.81 -18.59
N ASP A 34 -4.33 16.27 -17.38
CA ASP A 34 -4.73 17.04 -16.19
C ASP A 34 -3.68 18.07 -15.82
N LEU A 35 -2.39 17.71 -15.91
CA LEU A 35 -1.28 18.64 -15.73
C LEU A 35 -1.30 19.78 -16.76
N GLN A 36 -1.58 19.47 -18.04
CA GLN A 36 -1.73 20.51 -19.08
C GLN A 36 -2.87 21.48 -18.74
N ARG A 37 -4.02 20.97 -18.34
CA ARG A 37 -5.19 21.80 -17.97
C ARG A 37 -4.92 22.66 -16.73
N LEU A 38 -4.32 22.05 -15.70
CA LEU A 38 -4.05 22.70 -14.42
C LEU A 38 -2.97 23.78 -14.56
N MET A 39 -1.87 23.47 -15.25
CA MET A 39 -0.70 24.34 -15.35
C MET A 39 -0.75 25.28 -16.56
N LYS A 40 -1.69 25.05 -17.50
CA LYS A 40 -1.82 25.77 -18.77
C LYS A 40 -0.52 25.79 -19.58
N LEU A 41 0.13 24.63 -19.64
CA LEU A 41 1.38 24.42 -20.36
C LEU A 41 1.18 23.59 -21.63
N SER A 42 2.17 23.62 -22.53
CA SER A 42 2.16 22.79 -23.72
C SER A 42 2.37 21.31 -23.36
N SER A 43 1.97 20.40 -24.26
CA SER A 43 2.25 18.97 -24.10
C SER A 43 3.74 18.66 -23.98
N ALA A 44 4.58 19.37 -24.73
CA ALA A 44 6.04 19.24 -24.68
C ALA A 44 6.62 19.66 -23.32
N ASP A 45 6.12 20.76 -22.74
CA ASP A 45 6.54 21.23 -21.41
C ASP A 45 6.18 20.21 -20.33
N ILE A 46 4.97 19.63 -20.39
CA ILE A 46 4.51 18.60 -19.45
C ILE A 46 5.28 17.29 -19.62
N GLU A 47 5.57 16.88 -20.85
CA GLU A 47 6.39 15.69 -21.11
C GLU A 47 7.82 15.88 -20.56
N CYS A 48 8.40 17.06 -20.74
CA CYS A 48 9.70 17.42 -20.17
C CYS A 48 9.68 17.39 -18.64
N LEU A 49 8.63 17.95 -18.02
CA LEU A 49 8.42 17.90 -16.57
C LEU A 49 8.35 16.45 -16.07
N LEU A 50 7.50 15.62 -16.67
CA LEU A 50 7.33 14.22 -16.27
C LEU A 50 8.63 13.42 -16.44
N LYS A 51 9.36 13.62 -17.54
CA LYS A 51 10.67 13.00 -17.78
C LYS A 51 11.68 13.40 -16.70
N THR A 52 11.74 14.69 -16.38
CA THR A 52 12.67 15.22 -15.37
C THR A 52 12.35 14.64 -14.00
N VAL A 53 11.10 14.78 -13.56
CA VAL A 53 10.62 14.22 -12.28
C VAL A 53 10.85 12.70 -12.19
N SER A 54 10.60 11.97 -13.27
CA SER A 54 10.83 10.52 -13.32
C SER A 54 12.32 10.16 -13.18
N ARG A 55 13.23 10.90 -13.81
CA ARG A 55 14.68 10.69 -13.66
C ARG A 55 15.14 10.94 -12.23
N MET A 56 14.54 11.92 -11.55
CA MET A 56 14.89 12.27 -10.18
C MET A 56 14.46 11.21 -9.16
N LEU A 57 13.35 10.53 -9.40
CA LEU A 57 12.89 9.44 -8.56
C LEU A 57 13.64 8.14 -8.79
N ARG A 58 14.29 7.97 -9.94
CA ARG A 58 15.15 6.83 -10.21
C ARG A 58 16.40 6.92 -9.34
N LYS A 59 16.30 6.45 -8.09
CA LYS A 59 17.47 6.14 -7.27
C LYS A 59 18.32 5.02 -7.88
N ASN A 60 17.71 4.16 -8.69
CA ASN A 60 18.39 3.00 -9.28
C ASN A 60 18.44 3.09 -10.81
N CYS A 61 19.68 3.14 -11.31
CA CYS A 61 20.07 2.77 -12.66
C CYS A 61 19.59 1.35 -12.99
N MET A 62 19.60 0.96 -14.26
CA MET A 62 19.37 -0.43 -14.67
C MET A 62 20.29 -1.36 -13.86
N LEU A 63 19.72 -2.19 -12.99
CA LEU A 63 20.46 -3.17 -12.20
C LEU A 63 20.48 -4.50 -12.94
N THR A 64 21.62 -5.17 -12.90
CA THR A 64 21.72 -6.56 -13.34
C THR A 64 21.04 -7.49 -12.33
N ALA A 65 20.60 -8.67 -12.78
CA ALA A 65 20.01 -9.67 -11.89
C ALA A 65 20.96 -10.06 -10.72
N LEU A 66 22.28 -10.06 -10.96
CA LEU A 66 23.28 -10.35 -9.93
C LEU A 66 23.32 -9.25 -8.86
N GLN A 67 23.26 -7.98 -9.26
CA GLN A 67 23.23 -6.86 -8.32
C GLN A 67 21.96 -6.89 -7.47
N LEU A 68 20.80 -7.20 -8.06
CA LEU A 68 19.55 -7.37 -7.30
C LEU A 68 19.63 -8.52 -6.28
N TYR A 69 20.30 -9.62 -6.63
CA TYR A 69 20.48 -10.75 -5.73
C TYR A 69 21.46 -10.45 -4.58
N GLN A 70 22.51 -9.67 -4.86
CA GLN A 70 23.56 -9.33 -3.89
C GLN A 70 23.16 -8.17 -2.95
N ASP A 71 22.24 -7.31 -3.38
CA ASP A 71 21.74 -6.20 -2.58
C ASP A 71 20.85 -6.68 -1.43
N ARG A 72 21.49 -6.96 -0.29
CA ARG A 72 20.80 -7.50 0.89
C ARG A 72 19.82 -6.50 1.51
N ASP A 73 20.05 -5.19 1.36
CA ASP A 73 19.21 -4.14 1.95
C ASP A 73 17.93 -3.94 1.12
N HIS A 74 18.04 -4.00 -0.22
CA HIS A 74 16.85 -4.04 -1.08
C HIS A 74 16.05 -5.34 -0.90
N VAL A 75 16.73 -6.46 -0.74
CA VAL A 75 16.09 -7.76 -0.49
C VAL A 75 15.35 -7.73 0.85
N SER A 76 15.96 -7.22 1.93
CA SER A 76 15.32 -7.24 3.26
C SER A 76 14.05 -6.40 3.36
N SER A 77 13.92 -5.33 2.57
CA SER A 77 12.70 -4.51 2.50
C SER A 77 11.65 -5.09 1.54
N GLN A 78 12.06 -5.67 0.41
CA GLN A 78 11.14 -6.34 -0.53
C GLN A 78 10.57 -7.67 -0.01
N HIS A 79 11.25 -8.32 0.92
CA HIS A 79 10.85 -9.63 1.47
C HIS A 79 10.05 -9.52 2.77
N GLN A 80 9.71 -8.31 3.23
CA GLN A 80 8.73 -8.17 4.29
C GLN A 80 7.40 -8.78 3.85
N LYS A 81 6.79 -9.53 4.76
CA LYS A 81 5.53 -10.24 4.51
C LYS A 81 4.57 -10.02 5.66
N LEU A 82 3.29 -9.92 5.31
CA LEU A 82 2.18 -9.92 6.24
C LEU A 82 1.68 -11.35 6.43
N SER A 83 1.71 -11.85 7.66
CA SER A 83 1.13 -13.15 8.01
C SER A 83 -0.38 -13.15 7.82
N LEU A 84 -0.94 -14.28 7.38
CA LEU A 84 -2.39 -14.51 7.32
C LEU A 84 -2.97 -14.95 8.67
N GLY A 85 -2.14 -15.09 9.70
CA GLY A 85 -2.54 -15.61 11.01
C GLY A 85 -2.86 -17.11 10.99
N CYS A 86 -2.45 -17.81 9.94
CA CYS A 86 -2.66 -19.24 9.76
C CYS A 86 -1.33 -19.91 9.38
N PRO A 87 -0.75 -20.76 10.26
CA PRO A 87 0.55 -21.37 10.01
C PRO A 87 0.62 -22.18 8.70
N VAL A 88 -0.48 -22.82 8.30
CA VAL A 88 -0.55 -23.61 7.06
C VAL A 88 -0.45 -22.70 5.83
N LEU A 89 -1.22 -21.61 5.80
CA LEU A 89 -1.19 -20.66 4.68
C LEU A 89 0.11 -19.87 4.65
N ASP A 90 0.63 -19.47 5.81
CA ASP A 90 1.91 -18.78 5.89
C ASP A 90 3.04 -19.69 5.39
N SER A 91 3.05 -20.98 5.76
CA SER A 91 4.01 -21.94 5.21
C SER A 91 3.89 -22.07 3.69
N LEU A 92 2.67 -22.16 3.17
CA LEU A 92 2.42 -22.24 1.73
C LEU A 92 2.96 -20.99 0.99
N LEU A 93 2.79 -19.81 1.59
CA LEU A 93 3.23 -18.52 1.04
C LEU A 93 4.65 -18.11 1.47
N ARG A 94 5.39 -19.03 2.11
CA ARG A 94 6.76 -18.84 2.61
C ARG A 94 6.88 -17.63 3.55
N GLY A 95 5.95 -17.51 4.50
CA GLY A 95 5.91 -16.46 5.51
C GLY A 95 4.80 -15.41 5.36
N GLY A 96 3.90 -15.57 4.39
CA GLY A 96 2.73 -14.67 4.21
C GLY A 96 2.76 -13.85 2.91
N ILE A 97 1.93 -12.81 2.87
CA ILE A 97 1.72 -11.95 1.68
C ILE A 97 2.84 -10.91 1.55
N PRO A 98 3.54 -10.81 0.40
CA PRO A 98 4.56 -9.77 0.18
C PRO A 98 4.00 -8.35 0.31
N LEU A 99 4.75 -7.44 0.94
CA LEU A 99 4.33 -6.03 1.06
C LEU A 99 4.49 -5.24 -0.23
N VAL A 100 5.37 -5.69 -1.13
CA VAL A 100 5.62 -5.04 -2.41
C VAL A 100 4.90 -5.80 -3.51
N GLY A 101 4.02 -5.10 -4.22
CA GLY A 101 3.25 -5.64 -5.33
C GLY A 101 1.75 -5.76 -5.00
N ILE A 102 1.03 -6.46 -5.89
CA ILE A 102 -0.40 -6.73 -5.75
C ILE A 102 -0.58 -8.24 -5.63
N THR A 103 -1.31 -8.68 -4.61
CA THR A 103 -1.69 -10.07 -4.44
C THR A 103 -3.18 -10.22 -4.72
N GLU A 104 -3.51 -11.05 -5.70
CA GLU A 104 -4.88 -11.34 -6.09
C GLU A 104 -5.35 -12.65 -5.43
N LEU A 105 -6.51 -12.61 -4.76
CA LEU A 105 -7.18 -13.78 -4.21
C LEU A 105 -8.41 -14.08 -5.07
N ALA A 106 -8.29 -15.01 -6.02
CA ALA A 106 -9.36 -15.40 -6.93
C ALA A 106 -9.98 -16.75 -6.54
N GLY A 107 -11.27 -16.92 -6.83
CA GLY A 107 -12.00 -18.16 -6.55
C GLY A 107 -13.51 -17.96 -6.60
N GLU A 108 -14.27 -19.05 -6.55
CA GLU A 108 -15.74 -19.04 -6.56
C GLU A 108 -16.35 -18.36 -5.31
N SER A 109 -17.64 -18.04 -5.38
CA SER A 109 -18.37 -17.55 -4.20
C SER A 109 -18.27 -18.56 -3.06
N SER A 110 -18.22 -18.08 -1.82
CA SER A 110 -18.02 -18.91 -0.62
C SER A 110 -16.67 -19.63 -0.51
N ALA A 111 -15.70 -19.41 -1.40
CA ALA A 111 -14.33 -19.93 -1.27
C ALA A 111 -13.48 -19.31 -0.14
N GLY A 112 -14.06 -18.39 0.66
CA GLY A 112 -13.39 -17.77 1.80
C GLY A 112 -12.60 -16.48 1.51
N LYS A 113 -12.68 -15.93 0.29
CA LYS A 113 -11.99 -14.68 -0.10
C LYS A 113 -12.23 -13.52 0.88
N THR A 114 -13.50 -13.24 1.18
CA THR A 114 -13.91 -12.20 2.14
C THR A 114 -13.40 -12.49 3.56
N GLN A 115 -13.34 -13.76 3.97
CA GLN A 115 -12.78 -14.13 5.28
C GLN A 115 -11.30 -13.80 5.37
N ILE A 116 -10.54 -14.12 4.32
CA ILE A 116 -9.12 -13.77 4.26
C ILE A 116 -8.93 -12.25 4.26
N GLY A 117 -9.74 -11.51 3.50
CA GLY A 117 -9.70 -10.04 3.50
C GLY A 117 -9.89 -9.44 4.89
N LEU A 118 -10.93 -9.87 5.62
CA LEU A 118 -11.16 -9.43 7.00
C LEU A 118 -10.03 -9.84 7.96
N GLN A 119 -9.51 -11.06 7.82
CA GLN A 119 -8.42 -11.55 8.65
C GLN A 119 -7.15 -10.72 8.41
N LEU A 120 -6.84 -10.35 7.16
CA LEU A 120 -5.70 -9.48 6.84
C LEU A 120 -5.83 -8.09 7.48
N CYS A 121 -7.04 -7.52 7.52
CA CYS A 121 -7.29 -6.27 8.24
C CYS A 121 -6.99 -6.36 9.73
N LEU A 122 -7.11 -7.55 10.35
CA LEU A 122 -6.72 -7.78 11.73
C LEU A 122 -5.23 -8.09 11.86
N CYS A 123 -4.67 -8.92 10.97
CA CYS A 123 -3.27 -9.33 11.00
C CYS A 123 -2.31 -8.15 10.90
N VAL A 124 -2.62 -7.14 10.08
CA VAL A 124 -1.74 -5.97 9.88
C VAL A 124 -1.54 -5.16 11.17
N GLN A 125 -2.50 -5.23 12.10
CA GLN A 125 -2.46 -4.50 13.37
C GLN A 125 -1.56 -5.16 14.42
N TYR A 126 -1.10 -6.39 14.21
CA TYR A 126 -0.17 -7.05 15.13
C TYR A 126 1.25 -6.45 15.06
N PRO A 127 2.05 -6.60 16.13
CA PRO A 127 3.48 -6.31 16.10
C PRO A 127 4.23 -7.07 15.01
N TYR A 128 5.32 -6.47 14.51
CA TYR A 128 6.23 -7.09 13.54
C TYR A 128 6.73 -8.47 14.02
N LYS A 129 7.00 -8.61 15.32
CA LYS A 129 7.41 -9.87 15.95
C LYS A 129 6.39 -11.01 15.75
N TYR A 130 5.12 -10.67 15.56
CA TYR A 130 4.02 -11.62 15.38
C TYR A 130 3.46 -11.57 13.95
N GLY A 131 4.27 -11.14 12.98
CA GLY A 131 3.92 -11.17 11.56
C GLY A 131 2.93 -10.10 11.10
N GLY A 132 2.63 -9.10 11.93
CA GLY A 132 1.89 -7.90 11.54
C GLY A 132 2.82 -6.74 11.16
N LEU A 133 2.26 -5.53 11.01
CA LEU A 133 2.99 -4.32 10.59
C LEU A 133 2.74 -3.12 11.51
N GLU A 134 2.10 -3.33 12.67
CA GLU A 134 1.72 -2.25 13.61
C GLU A 134 0.95 -1.10 12.92
N SER A 135 0.11 -1.44 11.94
CA SER A 135 -0.53 -0.46 11.05
C SER A 135 -2.03 -0.75 10.87
N GLY A 136 -2.71 0.12 10.13
CA GLY A 136 -4.12 -0.01 9.77
C GLY A 136 -4.35 -0.65 8.40
N ALA A 137 -5.62 -0.89 8.08
CA ALA A 137 -6.08 -1.37 6.79
C ALA A 137 -7.16 -0.44 6.21
N VAL A 138 -7.19 -0.34 4.89
CA VAL A 138 -8.32 0.22 4.14
C VAL A 138 -9.04 -0.94 3.45
N TYR A 139 -10.34 -1.06 3.64
CA TYR A 139 -11.19 -2.07 3.04
C TYR A 139 -12.20 -1.40 2.11
N ILE A 140 -12.13 -1.70 0.82
CA ILE A 140 -13.02 -1.14 -0.19
C ILE A 140 -14.05 -2.20 -0.57
N CYS A 141 -15.33 -1.89 -0.36
CA CYS A 141 -16.47 -2.73 -0.71
C CYS A 141 -17.01 -2.35 -2.09
N THR A 142 -17.08 -3.33 -3.00
CA THR A 142 -17.59 -3.15 -4.37
C THR A 142 -18.87 -3.92 -4.68
N GLU A 143 -19.28 -4.89 -3.85
CA GLU A 143 -20.45 -5.74 -4.10
C GLU A 143 -21.49 -5.57 -2.99
N ASP A 144 -21.10 -5.85 -1.74
CA ASP A 144 -21.98 -5.85 -0.57
C ASP A 144 -21.54 -4.85 0.49
N VAL A 145 -22.44 -4.62 1.46
CA VAL A 145 -22.13 -3.89 2.68
C VAL A 145 -20.99 -4.58 3.44
N PHE A 146 -20.12 -3.79 4.07
CA PHE A 146 -18.99 -4.29 4.84
C PHE A 146 -19.48 -5.25 5.94
N PRO A 147 -18.92 -6.47 6.04
CA PRO A 147 -19.39 -7.51 6.95
C PRO A 147 -18.94 -7.25 8.40
N SER A 148 -19.38 -6.14 8.98
CA SER A 148 -19.00 -5.64 10.30
C SER A 148 -19.28 -6.63 11.44
N LYS A 149 -20.46 -7.29 11.42
CA LYS A 149 -20.80 -8.33 12.39
C LYS A 149 -19.80 -9.48 12.38
N ARG A 150 -19.36 -9.88 11.17
CA ARG A 150 -18.38 -10.96 11.02
C ARG A 150 -17.00 -10.52 11.46
N LEU A 151 -16.61 -9.27 11.19
CA LEU A 151 -15.37 -8.70 11.71
C LEU A 151 -15.35 -8.74 13.25
N GLN A 152 -16.43 -8.31 13.92
CA GLN A 152 -16.53 -8.34 15.39
C GLN A 152 -16.36 -9.77 15.93
N GLN A 153 -17.01 -10.75 15.30
CA GLN A 153 -16.79 -12.17 15.66
C GLN A 153 -15.33 -12.60 15.50
N LEU A 154 -14.62 -12.15 14.46
CA LEU A 154 -13.19 -12.44 14.30
C LEU A 154 -12.34 -11.77 15.37
N ILE A 155 -12.67 -10.53 15.75
CA ILE A 155 -12.01 -9.77 16.83
C ILE A 155 -12.13 -10.54 18.15
N ASP A 156 -13.34 -10.95 18.51
CA ASP A 156 -13.61 -11.67 19.75
C ASP A 156 -12.83 -12.98 19.86
N GLN A 157 -12.54 -13.63 18.72
CA GLN A 157 -11.81 -14.90 18.67
C GLN A 157 -10.29 -14.73 18.52
N GLN A 158 -9.73 -13.52 18.44
CA GLN A 158 -8.30 -13.34 18.21
C GLN A 158 -7.42 -14.05 19.25
N HIS A 159 -7.82 -14.04 20.52
CA HIS A 159 -7.11 -14.75 21.59
C HIS A 159 -7.03 -16.27 21.40
N LYS A 160 -7.97 -16.87 20.64
CA LYS A 160 -7.95 -18.31 20.31
C LYS A 160 -7.26 -18.58 18.97
N LEU A 161 -7.53 -17.73 17.97
CA LEU A 161 -7.01 -17.90 16.62
C LEU A 161 -5.50 -17.62 16.54
N ARG A 162 -5.00 -16.72 17.39
CA ARG A 162 -3.59 -16.33 17.48
C ARG A 162 -2.97 -16.81 18.79
N ALA A 163 -3.05 -18.11 19.05
CA ALA A 163 -2.45 -18.75 20.21
C ALA A 163 -0.91 -18.62 20.26
N ASP A 164 -0.29 -18.26 19.13
CA ASP A 164 1.13 -17.90 19.01
C ASP A 164 1.48 -16.54 19.64
N VAL A 165 0.48 -15.71 19.93
CA VAL A 165 0.64 -14.35 20.46
C VAL A 165 0.23 -14.31 21.94
N PRO A 166 1.06 -13.73 22.84
CA PRO A 166 0.69 -13.58 24.24
C PRO A 166 -0.61 -12.80 24.42
N PRO A 167 -1.52 -13.23 25.33
CA PRO A 167 -2.80 -12.56 25.54
C PRO A 167 -2.67 -11.08 25.89
N GLU A 168 -1.61 -10.66 26.60
CA GLU A 168 -1.41 -9.25 26.96
C GLU A 168 -1.17 -8.37 25.73
N VAL A 169 -0.57 -8.92 24.67
CA VAL A 169 -0.35 -8.20 23.42
C VAL A 169 -1.67 -8.05 22.69
N VAL A 170 -2.45 -9.12 22.58
CA VAL A 170 -3.77 -9.11 21.93
C VAL A 170 -4.70 -8.10 22.60
N GLN A 171 -4.72 -8.04 23.94
CA GLN A 171 -5.56 -7.11 24.70
C GLN A 171 -5.16 -5.64 24.55
N LYS A 172 -3.89 -5.35 24.26
CA LYS A 172 -3.41 -3.99 24.01
C LYS A 172 -3.85 -3.47 22.63
N ILE A 173 -4.09 -4.36 21.68
CA ILE A 173 -4.49 -4.00 20.33
C ILE A 173 -5.99 -3.70 20.32
N ARG A 174 -6.36 -2.48 19.94
CA ARG A 174 -7.75 -2.08 19.73
C ARG A 174 -8.18 -2.44 18.31
N PHE A 175 -8.38 -3.73 18.08
CA PHE A 175 -8.78 -4.22 16.77
C PHE A 175 -10.04 -3.51 16.26
N GLY A 176 -9.98 -2.98 15.04
CA GLY A 176 -11.09 -2.28 14.37
C GLY A 176 -10.93 -0.77 14.31
N ASN A 177 -10.23 -0.15 15.27
CA ASN A 177 -10.02 1.30 15.28
C ASN A 177 -9.17 1.80 14.10
N SER A 178 -8.39 0.91 13.49
CA SER A 178 -7.51 1.20 12.35
C SER A 178 -7.97 0.48 11.08
N ILE A 179 -9.27 0.23 10.94
CA ILE A 179 -9.87 -0.32 9.71
C ILE A 179 -10.79 0.75 9.12
N PHE A 180 -10.37 1.32 8.00
CA PHE A 180 -11.12 2.33 7.26
C PHE A 180 -11.91 1.63 6.16
N VAL A 181 -13.22 1.89 6.10
CA VAL A 181 -14.12 1.23 5.15
C VAL A 181 -14.63 2.26 4.16
N GLU A 182 -14.52 1.94 2.87
CA GLU A 182 -15.07 2.73 1.78
C GLU A 182 -16.00 1.86 0.94
N HIS A 183 -17.14 2.43 0.53
CA HIS A 183 -18.08 1.77 -0.38
C HIS A 183 -17.93 2.43 -1.75
N ALA A 184 -17.43 1.65 -2.72
CA ALA A 184 -17.24 2.12 -4.09
C ALA A 184 -18.46 1.86 -4.98
N ALA A 185 -19.38 0.98 -4.54
CA ALA A 185 -20.66 0.77 -5.19
C ALA A 185 -21.72 1.73 -4.65
N ASP A 186 -22.52 2.30 -5.56
CA ASP A 186 -23.75 3.01 -5.21
C ASP A 186 -24.72 1.99 -4.60
N LEU A 187 -24.88 2.02 -3.27
CA LEU A 187 -25.94 1.30 -2.55
C LEU A 187 -27.31 1.93 -2.82
#